data_AF-A0A1X7RH96-F1
#
_entry.id   AF-A0A1X7RH96-F1
#
_cell.length_a   1.000
_cell.length_b   1.000
_cell.length_c   1.000
_cell.angle_alpha   90.00
_cell.angle_beta   90.00
_cell.angle_gamma   90.00
#
_symmetry.space_group_name_H-M   'P 1'
#
loop_
_entity.id
_entity.type
_entity.pdbx_description
1 polymer ?
#
loop_
_entity_poly.entity_id
_entity_poly.type
_entity_poly.pdbx_seq_one_letter_code
_entity_poly.pdbx_strand_id
1 'polypeptide(L)'
;MIYSFESTKTIIPPFLRLPLEIREAIYSYLLPRENVSHPLPSVGITSVNHRPPTSSLLNIHPQITSEILSYFYAIATWKLVFSHAFNFFRIDPDLRKLEQSPSLSHIRKVEVVFFCDVLLLKSYPSFGVESFCAEIERRASRACDVLRKAERLNTVIVSWCDSTDTGHWEQKAKILAPLRKLSEEEGRRRTVHFRIGDITGPKDMDRATFVEALQEVLGTSDGLRRSLDGANDDVDDPSSKYRMLAFDVRQERHRLAGQPGGIPRMGRDRTGWGGAPPSLEAPAEEAEDLAALS
;
A
#
# COMPACT_ATOMS: atom_id res chain seq x y z
N MET A 1 38.92 32.88 -44.70
CA MET A 1 38.25 32.72 -43.38
C MET A 1 37.86 31.28 -43.23
N ILE A 2 38.65 30.49 -42.51
CA ILE A 2 38.32 29.10 -42.20
C ILE A 2 37.56 29.16 -40.87
N TYR A 3 36.26 28.93 -40.91
CA TYR A 3 35.46 28.74 -39.71
C TYR A 3 35.94 27.46 -39.04
N SER A 4 36.70 27.61 -37.95
CA SER A 4 37.01 26.51 -37.05
C SER A 4 35.72 26.19 -36.30
N PHE A 5 35.07 25.10 -36.66
CA PHE A 5 34.01 24.52 -35.85
C PHE A 5 34.67 24.03 -34.55
N GLU A 6 34.57 24.83 -33.50
CA GLU A 6 34.84 24.36 -32.14
C GLU A 6 33.95 23.14 -31.90
N SER A 7 34.60 21.98 -31.82
CA SER A 7 34.00 20.75 -31.35
C SER A 7 33.51 21.02 -29.93
N THR A 8 32.20 21.26 -29.80
CA THR A 8 31.52 21.35 -28.51
C THR A 8 31.66 20.00 -27.85
N LYS A 9 32.74 19.82 -27.08
CA LYS A 9 32.86 18.71 -26.13
C LYS A 9 31.54 18.67 -25.38
N THR A 10 30.80 17.58 -25.50
CA THR A 10 29.57 17.36 -24.77
C THR A 10 29.95 17.32 -23.28
N ILE A 11 29.87 18.48 -22.64
CA ILE A 11 30.20 18.64 -21.23
C ILE A 11 29.10 17.89 -20.48
N ILE A 12 29.37 16.63 -20.12
CA ILE A 12 28.48 15.84 -19.27
C ILE A 12 28.20 16.67 -18.02
N PRO A 13 26.93 16.88 -17.63
CA PRO A 13 26.57 17.63 -16.44
C PRO A 13 27.34 17.14 -15.21
N PRO A 14 27.83 18.02 -14.33
CA PRO A 14 28.63 17.63 -13.16
C PRO A 14 27.97 16.55 -12.31
N PHE A 15 26.64 16.62 -12.15
CA PHE A 15 25.87 15.63 -11.41
C PHE A 15 25.95 14.23 -12.03
N LEU A 16 25.91 14.12 -13.36
CA LEU A 16 25.96 12.83 -14.07
C LEU A 16 27.37 12.22 -14.13
N ARG A 17 28.39 12.95 -13.67
CA ARG A 17 29.75 12.42 -13.49
C ARG A 17 29.94 11.70 -12.17
N LEU A 18 29.01 11.88 -11.23
CA LEU A 18 29.06 11.21 -9.94
C LEU A 18 28.76 9.71 -10.11
N PRO A 19 29.40 8.83 -9.32
CA PRO A 19 29.04 7.41 -9.26
C PRO A 19 27.55 7.22 -8.96
N LEU A 20 26.98 6.11 -9.42
CA LEU A 20 25.56 5.83 -9.24
C LEU A 20 25.18 5.80 -7.77
N GLU A 21 26.05 5.26 -6.92
CA GLU A 21 25.85 5.09 -5.48
C GLU A 21 25.64 6.43 -4.78
N ILE A 22 26.42 7.46 -5.18
CA ILE A 22 26.28 8.82 -4.64
C ILE A 22 24.96 9.44 -5.10
N ARG A 23 24.54 9.17 -6.34
CA ARG A 23 23.28 9.68 -6.87
C ARG A 23 22.07 9.00 -6.22
N GLU A 24 22.14 7.69 -5.97
CA GLU A 24 21.14 6.95 -5.20
C GLU A 24 21.03 7.45 -3.76
N ALA A 25 22.16 7.75 -3.12
CA ALA A 25 22.15 8.40 -1.80
C ALA A 25 21.40 9.74 -1.84
N ILE A 26 21.61 10.55 -2.88
CA ILE A 26 20.86 11.80 -3.07
C ILE A 26 19.36 11.52 -3.32
N TYR A 27 19.04 10.53 -4.15
CA TYR A 27 17.65 10.14 -4.43
C TYR A 27 16.90 9.68 -3.17
N SER A 28 17.59 9.05 -2.22
CA SER A 28 16.99 8.66 -0.93
C SER A 28 16.44 9.86 -0.13
N TYR A 29 17.10 11.01 -0.21
CA TYR A 29 16.61 12.25 0.41
C TYR A 29 15.49 12.92 -0.41
N LEU A 30 15.47 12.72 -1.72
CA LEU A 30 14.44 13.28 -2.62
C LEU A 30 13.14 12.47 -2.61
N LEU A 31 13.20 11.20 -2.19
CA LEU A 31 12.06 10.29 -2.11
C LEU A 31 11.79 9.94 -0.64
N PRO A 32 11.18 10.86 0.13
CA PRO A 32 10.92 10.62 1.54
C PRO A 32 10.02 9.40 1.72
N ARG A 33 10.33 8.64 2.77
CA ARG A 33 9.50 7.54 3.25
C ARG A 33 8.23 8.11 3.87
N GLU A 34 7.19 8.21 3.06
CA GLU A 34 5.88 8.72 3.43
C GLU A 34 4.83 7.74 2.94
N ASN A 35 3.97 7.27 3.85
CA ASN A 35 2.90 6.35 3.51
C ASN A 35 1.80 7.08 2.74
N VAL A 36 1.77 6.88 1.43
CA VAL A 36 0.70 7.40 0.58
C VAL A 36 -0.40 6.36 0.47
N SER A 37 -1.56 6.67 1.04
CA SER A 37 -2.78 5.87 0.87
C SER A 37 -3.41 6.18 -0.49
N HIS A 38 -3.87 5.16 -1.20
CA HIS A 38 -4.46 5.25 -2.53
C HIS A 38 -3.65 6.11 -3.50
N PRO A 39 -2.35 5.80 -3.73
CA PRO A 39 -1.49 6.61 -4.59
C PRO A 39 -2.03 6.66 -6.03
N LEU A 40 -2.77 5.62 -6.42
CA LEU A 40 -3.50 5.52 -7.68
C LEU A 40 -4.91 5.06 -7.34
N PRO A 41 -5.88 5.98 -7.11
CA PRO A 41 -7.23 5.66 -6.65
C PRO A 41 -7.98 4.66 -7.54
N SER A 42 -7.56 4.51 -8.79
CA SER A 42 -8.13 3.62 -9.78
C SER A 42 -7.45 2.24 -9.86
N VAL A 43 -6.24 2.04 -9.32
CA VAL A 43 -5.36 0.90 -9.66
C VAL A 43 -5.31 -0.17 -8.56
N GLY A 44 -6.12 -0.04 -7.50
CA GLY A 44 -6.25 -1.07 -6.48
C GLY A 44 -5.11 -1.30 -5.52
N ILE A 45 -4.04 -0.58 -5.74
CA ILE A 45 -3.01 -0.35 -4.74
C ILE A 45 -3.63 0.46 -3.60
N THR A 46 -3.60 -0.11 -2.41
CA THR A 46 -4.17 0.48 -1.20
C THR A 46 -3.22 1.51 -0.58
N SER A 47 -1.92 1.25 -0.61
CA SER A 47 -0.90 2.21 -0.19
C SER A 47 0.46 1.90 -0.80
N VAL A 48 1.35 2.88 -0.76
CA VAL A 48 2.79 2.73 -1.03
C VAL A 48 3.56 3.40 0.11
N ASN A 49 4.68 2.79 0.50
CA ASN A 49 5.49 3.25 1.65
C ASN A 49 6.39 4.46 1.38
N HIS A 50 6.52 4.87 0.12
CA HIS A 50 7.28 6.04 -0.31
C HIS A 50 6.40 6.95 -1.15
N ARG A 51 6.66 8.25 -1.06
CA ARG A 51 6.01 9.23 -1.93
C ARG A 51 6.48 9.06 -3.37
N PRO A 52 5.56 8.96 -4.36
CA PRO A 52 5.95 8.96 -5.76
C PRO A 52 6.71 10.25 -6.14
N PRO A 53 7.70 10.16 -7.06
CA PRO A 53 8.44 11.33 -7.52
C PRO A 53 7.51 12.36 -8.16
N THR A 54 7.75 13.64 -7.89
CA THR A 54 6.95 14.74 -8.44
C THR A 54 7.26 14.96 -9.92
N SER A 55 6.31 15.51 -10.68
CA SER A 55 6.53 15.83 -12.10
C SER A 55 7.72 16.79 -12.30
N SER A 56 7.92 17.74 -11.40
CA SER A 56 9.08 18.65 -11.43
C SER A 56 10.40 17.89 -11.35
N LEU A 57 10.48 16.85 -10.51
CA LEU A 57 11.67 16.01 -10.36
C LEU A 57 11.89 15.12 -11.60
N LEU A 58 10.80 14.60 -12.17
CA LEU A 58 10.83 13.76 -13.38
C LEU A 58 11.10 14.56 -14.68
N ASN A 59 10.99 15.89 -14.64
CA ASN A 59 11.21 16.76 -15.82
C ASN A 59 12.60 17.40 -15.85
N ILE A 60 13.51 17.07 -14.91
CA ILE A 60 14.85 17.66 -14.85
C ILE A 60 15.72 17.19 -16.02
N HIS A 61 15.85 15.88 -16.21
CA HIS A 61 16.70 15.30 -17.25
C HIS A 61 16.33 13.83 -17.48
N PRO A 62 16.22 13.33 -18.74
CA PRO A 62 15.76 11.98 -19.04
C PRO A 62 16.52 10.85 -18.31
N GLN A 63 17.84 10.99 -18.17
CA GLN A 63 18.65 10.01 -17.44
C GLN A 63 18.40 10.05 -15.92
N ILE A 64 18.19 11.23 -15.34
CA ILE A 64 17.89 11.36 -13.91
C ILE A 64 16.49 10.79 -13.65
N THR A 65 15.55 11.05 -14.55
CA THR A 65 14.19 10.51 -14.51
C THR A 65 14.18 8.99 -14.50
N SER A 66 14.95 8.35 -15.40
CA SER A 66 15.01 6.88 -15.45
C SER A 66 15.66 6.28 -14.20
N GLU A 67 16.72 6.91 -13.68
CA GLU A 67 17.39 6.47 -12.46
C GLU A 67 16.50 6.63 -11.22
N ILE A 68 15.84 7.79 -11.05
CA ILE A 68 14.92 8.04 -9.93
C ILE A 68 13.75 7.06 -9.96
N LEU A 69 13.15 6.81 -11.13
CA LEU A 69 12.08 5.82 -11.25
C LEU A 69 12.58 4.42 -10.93
N SER A 70 13.75 4.02 -11.45
CA SER A 70 14.36 2.73 -11.13
C SER A 70 14.59 2.55 -9.63
N TYR A 71 15.15 3.58 -8.98
CA TYR A 71 15.41 3.61 -7.55
C TYR A 71 14.10 3.59 -6.74
N PHE A 72 13.11 4.41 -7.10
CA PHE A 72 11.78 4.41 -6.48
C PHE A 72 11.14 3.03 -6.51
N TYR A 73 11.05 2.37 -7.67
CA TYR A 73 10.47 1.03 -7.77
C TYR A 73 11.31 -0.06 -7.08
N ALA A 74 12.61 0.20 -6.85
CA ALA A 74 13.49 -0.69 -6.10
C ALA A 74 13.29 -0.57 -4.58
N ILE A 75 12.94 0.60 -4.05
CA ILE A 75 12.72 0.80 -2.60
C ILE A 75 11.24 0.66 -2.21
N ALA A 76 10.32 1.06 -3.10
CA ALA A 76 8.89 1.11 -2.84
C ALA A 76 8.29 -0.28 -2.64
N THR A 77 7.40 -0.37 -1.66
CA THR A 77 6.58 -1.54 -1.36
C THR A 77 5.12 -1.17 -1.61
N TRP A 78 4.48 -1.92 -2.50
CA TRP A 78 3.12 -1.68 -2.95
C TRP A 78 2.17 -2.58 -2.17
N LYS A 79 1.17 -2.01 -1.49
CA LYS A 79 0.27 -2.78 -0.63
C LYS A 79 -1.05 -3.12 -1.32
N LEU A 80 -1.44 -4.38 -1.23
CA LEU A 80 -2.76 -4.90 -1.58
C LEU A 80 -3.42 -5.47 -0.33
N VAL A 81 -4.56 -4.89 0.08
CA VAL A 81 -5.33 -5.39 1.22
C VAL A 81 -6.51 -6.21 0.71
N PHE A 82 -6.54 -7.48 1.06
CA PHE A 82 -7.66 -8.38 0.85
C PHE A 82 -8.57 -8.33 2.07
N SER A 83 -9.59 -7.48 1.97
CA SER A 83 -10.68 -7.38 2.94
C SER A 83 -12.00 -7.32 2.21
N HIS A 84 -13.04 -7.86 2.83
CA HIS A 84 -14.40 -7.67 2.35
C HIS A 84 -14.86 -6.20 2.44
N ALA A 85 -14.45 -5.47 3.47
CA ALA A 85 -14.91 -4.11 3.75
C ALA A 85 -14.23 -3.02 2.89
N PHE A 86 -13.19 -3.37 2.13
CA PHE A 86 -12.46 -2.40 1.32
C PHE A 86 -13.22 -2.05 0.04
N ASN A 87 -13.56 -0.76 -0.11
CA ASN A 87 -14.27 -0.23 -1.28
C ASN A 87 -13.49 -0.36 -2.59
N PHE A 88 -12.19 -0.67 -2.54
CA PHE A 88 -11.39 -0.88 -3.74
C PHE A 88 -11.99 -1.96 -4.66
N PHE A 89 -12.41 -3.10 -4.12
CA PHE A 89 -13.04 -4.16 -4.90
C PHE A 89 -14.43 -3.76 -5.46
N ARG A 90 -14.98 -2.62 -5.06
CA ARG A 90 -16.18 -2.05 -5.68
C ARG A 90 -15.84 -1.23 -6.92
N ILE A 91 -14.63 -0.68 -6.99
CA ILE A 91 -14.16 0.20 -8.08
C ILE A 91 -13.44 -0.60 -9.17
N ASP A 92 -12.73 -1.66 -8.81
CA ASP A 92 -12.09 -2.60 -9.73
C ASP A 92 -11.98 -4.00 -9.08
N PRO A 93 -13.11 -4.74 -9.02
CA PRO A 93 -13.16 -6.07 -8.38
C PRO A 93 -12.17 -7.06 -8.99
N ASP A 94 -11.91 -6.89 -10.29
CA ASP A 94 -11.10 -7.80 -11.08
C ASP A 94 -9.64 -7.32 -11.23
N LEU A 95 -9.22 -6.25 -10.56
CA LEU A 95 -7.88 -5.66 -10.70
C LEU A 95 -7.48 -5.39 -12.17
N ARG A 96 -8.44 -5.11 -13.06
CA ARG A 96 -8.19 -4.88 -14.50
C ARG A 96 -7.37 -3.62 -14.73
N LYS A 97 -7.54 -2.61 -13.89
CA LYS A 97 -6.80 -1.35 -14.00
C LYS A 97 -5.35 -1.53 -13.54
N LEU A 98 -5.10 -2.40 -12.56
CA LEU A 98 -3.73 -2.82 -12.22
C LEU A 98 -3.10 -3.61 -13.36
N GLU A 99 -3.85 -4.56 -13.91
CA GLU A 99 -3.42 -5.40 -15.04
C GLU A 99 -3.04 -4.58 -16.29
N GLN A 100 -3.76 -3.50 -16.56
CA GLN A 100 -3.49 -2.59 -17.69
C GLN A 100 -2.46 -1.49 -17.35
N SER A 101 -2.09 -1.33 -16.07
CA SER A 101 -1.21 -0.25 -15.65
C SER A 101 0.24 -0.51 -16.07
N PRO A 102 0.92 0.47 -16.70
CA PRO A 102 2.35 0.34 -17.01
C PRO A 102 3.22 0.26 -15.75
N SER A 103 2.71 0.67 -14.59
CA SER A 103 3.41 0.52 -13.32
C SER A 103 3.60 -0.94 -12.93
N LEU A 104 2.71 -1.86 -13.36
CA LEU A 104 2.75 -3.26 -12.97
C LEU A 104 4.07 -3.95 -13.36
N SER A 105 4.59 -3.66 -14.55
CA SER A 105 5.88 -4.23 -15.01
C SER A 105 7.08 -3.72 -14.23
N HIS A 106 6.94 -2.61 -13.49
CA HIS A 106 8.01 -2.00 -12.70
C HIS A 106 8.00 -2.42 -11.23
N ILE A 107 6.88 -2.94 -10.73
CA ILE A 107 6.73 -3.35 -9.33
C ILE A 107 7.71 -4.49 -9.01
N ARG A 108 8.55 -4.28 -8.00
CA ARG A 108 9.53 -5.27 -7.52
C ARG A 108 9.14 -5.91 -6.18
N LYS A 109 8.52 -5.13 -5.29
CA LYS A 109 8.10 -5.53 -3.95
C LYS A 109 6.61 -5.27 -3.73
N VAL A 110 5.87 -6.30 -3.33
CA VAL A 110 4.45 -6.18 -2.97
C VAL A 110 4.25 -6.68 -1.56
N GLU A 111 3.41 -5.99 -0.80
CA GLU A 111 2.85 -6.49 0.45
C GLU A 111 1.39 -6.88 0.24
N VAL A 112 1.11 -8.15 0.46
CA VAL A 112 -0.24 -8.71 0.46
C VAL A 112 -0.71 -8.82 1.90
N VAL A 113 -1.81 -8.14 2.23
CA VAL A 113 -2.39 -8.14 3.57
C VAL A 113 -3.73 -8.85 3.54
N PHE A 114 -3.82 -9.97 4.25
CA PHE A 114 -5.10 -10.63 4.51
C PHE A 114 -5.74 -10.00 5.75
N PHE A 115 -6.87 -9.31 5.57
CA PHE A 115 -7.55 -8.60 6.64
C PHE A 115 -8.94 -9.21 6.90
N CYS A 116 -9.00 -10.04 7.92
CA CYS A 116 -10.21 -10.67 8.41
C CYS A 116 -10.89 -9.76 9.46
N ASP A 117 -11.92 -9.02 9.01
CA ASP A 117 -12.66 -8.06 9.84
C ASP A 117 -13.94 -8.65 10.44
N VAL A 118 -14.14 -8.44 11.74
CA VAL A 118 -15.35 -8.84 12.47
C VAL A 118 -16.59 -8.07 12.04
N LEU A 119 -16.44 -6.84 11.51
CA LEU A 119 -17.56 -5.94 11.23
C LEU A 119 -18.56 -6.54 10.26
N LEU A 120 -18.09 -7.29 9.25
CA LEU A 120 -18.99 -7.91 8.28
C LEU A 120 -19.76 -9.08 8.89
N LEU A 121 -19.07 -9.97 9.61
CA LEU A 121 -19.69 -11.13 10.25
C LEU A 121 -20.73 -10.69 11.29
N LYS A 122 -20.48 -9.57 11.98
CA LYS A 122 -21.45 -8.96 12.89
C LYS A 122 -22.65 -8.32 12.18
N SER A 123 -22.41 -7.67 11.03
CA SER A 123 -23.47 -6.99 10.27
C SER A 123 -24.38 -7.96 9.53
N TYR A 124 -23.84 -9.11 9.11
CA TYR A 124 -24.58 -10.14 8.38
C TYR A 124 -24.23 -11.53 8.94
N PRO A 125 -24.85 -11.96 10.05
CA PRO A 125 -24.57 -13.26 10.67
C PRO A 125 -24.89 -14.46 9.76
N SER A 126 -25.79 -14.28 8.79
CA SER A 126 -26.10 -15.29 7.76
C SER A 126 -24.97 -15.47 6.74
N PHE A 127 -24.04 -14.51 6.66
CA PHE A 127 -22.85 -14.57 5.83
C PHE A 127 -21.78 -15.35 6.60
N GLY A 128 -21.85 -16.67 6.52
CA GLY A 128 -20.97 -17.58 7.28
C GLY A 128 -19.48 -17.35 7.00
N VAL A 129 -18.64 -17.82 7.94
CA VAL A 129 -17.17 -17.73 7.86
C VAL A 129 -16.62 -18.37 6.58
N GLU A 130 -17.26 -19.44 6.10
CA GLU A 130 -16.89 -20.12 4.87
C GLU A 130 -17.03 -19.22 3.62
N SER A 131 -18.20 -18.59 3.45
CA SER A 131 -18.43 -17.66 2.33
C SER A 131 -17.51 -16.44 2.40
N PHE A 132 -17.21 -15.98 3.62
CA PHE A 132 -16.25 -14.91 3.86
C PHE A 132 -14.83 -15.30 3.40
N CYS A 133 -14.35 -16.48 3.80
CA CYS A 133 -13.04 -16.98 3.39
C CYS A 133 -12.97 -17.19 1.87
N ALA A 134 -14.02 -17.76 1.26
CA ALA A 134 -14.09 -18.00 -0.18
C ALA A 134 -14.00 -16.69 -1.00
N GLU A 135 -14.62 -15.60 -0.54
CA GLU A 135 -14.53 -14.30 -1.21
C GLU A 135 -13.12 -13.70 -1.12
N ILE A 136 -12.46 -13.80 0.04
CA ILE A 136 -11.07 -13.35 0.20
C ILE A 136 -10.13 -14.19 -0.65
N GLU A 137 -10.30 -15.51 -0.65
CA GLU A 137 -9.53 -16.44 -1.48
C GLU A 137 -9.69 -16.12 -2.97
N ARG A 138 -10.92 -15.87 -3.44
CA ARG A 138 -11.19 -15.47 -4.84
C ARG A 138 -10.44 -14.19 -5.21
N ARG A 139 -10.46 -13.19 -4.33
CA ARG A 139 -9.75 -11.91 -4.55
C ARG A 139 -8.23 -12.09 -4.54
N ALA A 140 -7.71 -12.88 -3.61
CA ALA A 140 -6.29 -13.21 -3.55
C ALA A 140 -5.85 -13.97 -4.81
N SER A 141 -6.67 -14.91 -5.29
CA SER A 141 -6.44 -15.66 -6.52
C SER A 141 -6.35 -14.76 -7.74
N ARG A 142 -7.30 -13.84 -7.91
CA ARG A 142 -7.26 -12.89 -9.01
C ARG A 142 -6.08 -11.93 -8.90
N ALA A 143 -5.76 -11.45 -7.71
CA ALA A 143 -4.59 -10.60 -7.50
C ALA A 143 -3.29 -11.32 -7.85
N CYS A 144 -3.17 -12.61 -7.50
CA CYS A 144 -2.03 -13.42 -7.90
C CYS A 144 -1.95 -13.57 -9.42
N ASP A 145 -3.07 -13.76 -10.12
CA ASP A 145 -3.08 -13.83 -11.60
C ASP A 145 -2.60 -12.53 -12.24
N VAL A 146 -2.95 -11.37 -11.67
CA VAL A 146 -2.45 -10.06 -12.14
C VAL A 146 -0.97 -9.88 -11.81
N LEU A 147 -0.55 -10.20 -10.58
CA LEU A 147 0.83 -10.06 -10.12
C LEU A 147 1.80 -10.98 -10.86
N ARG A 148 1.34 -12.13 -11.39
CA ARG A 148 2.15 -12.97 -12.29
C ARG A 148 2.65 -12.19 -13.52
N LYS A 149 1.91 -11.20 -13.99
CA LYS A 149 2.30 -10.35 -15.13
C LYS A 149 3.35 -9.29 -14.77
N ALA A 150 3.64 -9.08 -13.49
CA ALA A 150 4.65 -8.12 -13.05
C ALA A 150 6.06 -8.72 -13.20
N GLU A 151 6.66 -8.64 -14.39
CA GLU A 151 7.95 -9.30 -14.73
C GLU A 151 9.07 -9.10 -13.72
N ARG A 152 9.16 -7.90 -13.11
CA ARG A 152 10.21 -7.53 -12.15
C ARG A 152 9.90 -7.85 -10.69
N LEU A 153 8.75 -8.46 -10.40
CA LEU A 153 8.36 -8.85 -9.04
C LEU A 153 9.32 -9.91 -8.51
N ASN A 154 9.98 -9.60 -7.40
CA ASN A 154 10.96 -10.49 -6.77
C ASN A 154 10.72 -10.68 -5.27
N THR A 155 9.88 -9.85 -4.63
CA THR A 155 9.59 -9.96 -3.20
C THR A 155 8.09 -9.82 -2.96
N VAL A 156 7.53 -10.77 -2.24
CA VAL A 156 6.15 -10.74 -1.74
C VAL A 156 6.19 -10.82 -0.22
N ILE A 157 5.73 -9.77 0.44
CA ILE A 157 5.56 -9.72 1.89
C ILE A 157 4.12 -10.16 2.19
N VAL A 158 3.94 -11.16 3.04
CA VAL A 158 2.63 -11.67 3.43
C VAL A 158 2.35 -11.22 4.86
N SER A 159 1.34 -10.36 5.02
CA SER A 159 0.87 -9.86 6.30
C SER A 159 -0.53 -10.42 6.59
N TRP A 160 -0.83 -10.62 7.86
CA TRP A 160 -2.09 -11.18 8.35
C TRP A 160 -2.66 -10.31 9.46
N CYS A 161 -3.93 -9.99 9.38
CA CYS A 161 -4.65 -9.29 10.43
C CYS A 161 -6.03 -9.92 10.59
N ASP A 162 -6.25 -10.54 11.73
CA ASP A 162 -7.50 -11.20 12.07
C ASP A 162 -8.06 -10.64 13.37
N SER A 163 -9.19 -9.98 13.24
CA SER A 163 -9.92 -9.36 14.35
C SER A 163 -11.26 -10.04 14.61
N THR A 164 -11.55 -11.16 13.94
CA THR A 164 -12.88 -11.78 14.02
C THR A 164 -13.13 -12.49 15.34
N ASP A 165 -12.09 -13.01 15.99
CA ASP A 165 -12.14 -13.79 17.24
C ASP A 165 -13.13 -14.97 17.17
N THR A 166 -13.34 -15.50 15.97
CA THR A 166 -14.30 -16.58 15.70
C THR A 166 -13.71 -17.99 15.86
N GLY A 167 -12.39 -18.10 16.04
CA GLY A 167 -11.67 -19.32 15.69
C GLY A 167 -11.74 -19.61 14.18
N HIS A 168 -11.53 -20.88 13.80
CA HIS A 168 -11.52 -21.38 12.42
C HIS A 168 -10.24 -21.12 11.61
N TRP A 169 -9.08 -21.14 12.26
CA TRP A 169 -7.79 -21.02 11.57
C TRP A 169 -7.65 -21.96 10.36
N GLU A 170 -8.01 -23.24 10.48
CA GLU A 170 -7.90 -24.20 9.37
C GLU A 170 -8.65 -23.77 8.10
N GLN A 171 -9.80 -23.12 8.26
CA GLN A 171 -10.57 -22.59 7.13
C GLN A 171 -9.92 -21.31 6.60
N LYS A 172 -9.47 -20.42 7.48
CA LYS A 172 -8.82 -19.16 7.12
C LYS A 172 -7.48 -19.39 6.44
N ALA A 173 -6.70 -20.38 6.85
CA ALA A 173 -5.42 -20.72 6.25
C ALA A 173 -5.54 -21.06 4.76
N LYS A 174 -6.69 -21.60 4.31
CA LYS A 174 -6.96 -21.88 2.89
C LYS A 174 -6.89 -20.64 2.01
N ILE A 175 -7.15 -19.44 2.55
CA ILE A 175 -7.06 -18.20 1.77
C ILE A 175 -5.63 -17.86 1.35
N LEU A 176 -4.62 -18.51 1.93
CA LEU A 176 -3.22 -18.40 1.53
C LEU A 176 -2.91 -19.22 0.27
N ALA A 177 -3.69 -20.26 -0.04
CA ALA A 177 -3.45 -21.20 -1.14
C ALA A 177 -3.15 -20.51 -2.49
N PRO A 178 -3.80 -19.40 -2.88
CA PRO A 178 -3.53 -18.76 -4.15
C PRO A 178 -2.10 -18.19 -4.30
N LEU A 179 -1.36 -17.96 -3.20
CA LEU A 179 0.03 -17.49 -3.25
C LEU A 179 0.96 -18.45 -3.98
N ARG A 180 0.61 -19.75 -4.05
CA ARG A 180 1.35 -20.76 -4.84
C ARG A 180 1.47 -20.38 -6.32
N LYS A 181 0.49 -19.65 -6.87
CA LYS A 181 0.53 -19.16 -8.25
C LYS A 181 1.69 -18.19 -8.51
N LEU A 182 2.24 -17.56 -7.47
CA LEU A 182 3.37 -16.63 -7.60
C LEU A 182 4.72 -17.33 -7.49
N SER A 183 4.77 -18.52 -6.88
CA SER A 183 5.98 -19.36 -6.83
C SER A 183 6.17 -20.22 -8.07
N GLU A 184 5.07 -20.58 -8.74
CA GLU A 184 5.05 -21.48 -9.89
C GLU A 184 4.77 -20.71 -11.18
N GLU A 185 5.69 -20.76 -12.15
CA GLU A 185 5.46 -20.24 -13.49
C GLU A 185 5.67 -21.40 -14.48
N GLU A 186 4.58 -21.92 -15.07
CA GLU A 186 4.57 -22.88 -16.20
C GLU A 186 5.87 -23.66 -16.43
N GLY A 187 6.25 -24.54 -15.49
CA GLY A 187 7.40 -25.43 -15.61
C GLY A 187 8.77 -24.88 -15.17
N ARG A 188 8.88 -23.63 -14.74
CA ARG A 188 10.10 -23.03 -14.16
C ARG A 188 9.80 -22.30 -12.85
N ARG A 189 10.60 -22.56 -11.82
CA ARG A 189 10.47 -21.85 -10.52
C ARG A 189 10.84 -20.38 -10.73
N ARG A 190 9.89 -19.47 -10.52
CA ARG A 190 10.16 -18.04 -10.52
C ARG A 190 10.89 -17.69 -9.22
N THR A 191 11.93 -16.87 -9.30
CA THR A 191 12.69 -16.43 -8.12
C THR A 191 11.93 -15.30 -7.40
N VAL A 192 10.76 -15.62 -6.83
CA VAL A 192 10.02 -14.72 -5.93
C VAL A 192 10.32 -15.11 -4.50
N HIS A 193 10.83 -14.15 -3.73
CA HIS A 193 11.13 -14.31 -2.31
C HIS A 193 9.90 -13.96 -1.49
N PHE A 194 9.45 -14.91 -0.67
CA PHE A 194 8.37 -14.66 0.27
C PHE A 194 8.94 -14.23 1.61
N ARG A 195 8.39 -13.15 2.16
CA ARG A 195 8.74 -12.61 3.49
C ARG A 195 7.48 -12.54 4.33
N ILE A 196 7.64 -12.71 5.63
CA ILE A 196 6.55 -12.57 6.60
C ILE A 196 6.52 -11.11 7.05
N GLY A 197 5.36 -10.48 6.92
CA GLY A 197 5.08 -9.13 7.40
C GLY A 197 4.48 -9.13 8.79
N ASP A 198 3.58 -8.19 9.05
CA ASP A 198 2.90 -8.09 10.34
C ASP A 198 1.86 -9.20 10.46
N ILE A 199 1.85 -9.87 11.61
CA ILE A 199 0.86 -10.89 11.95
C ILE A 199 0.15 -10.43 13.22
N THR A 200 -1.15 -10.19 13.11
CA THR A 200 -2.04 -9.90 14.22
C THR A 200 -3.20 -10.87 14.15
N GLY A 201 -3.50 -11.58 15.23
CA GLY A 201 -4.62 -12.51 15.25
C GLY A 201 -5.12 -12.83 16.65
N PRO A 202 -6.20 -13.61 16.74
CA PRO A 202 -6.73 -14.11 18.00
C PRO A 202 -5.75 -15.08 18.68
N LYS A 203 -5.99 -15.38 19.97
CA LYS A 203 -5.06 -16.11 20.85
C LYS A 203 -4.74 -17.54 20.39
N ASP A 204 -5.55 -18.10 19.50
CA ASP A 204 -5.42 -19.42 18.90
C ASP A 204 -4.55 -19.44 17.62
N MET A 205 -4.05 -18.27 17.19
CA MET A 205 -3.19 -18.14 16.01
C MET A 205 -1.85 -17.51 16.38
N ASP A 206 -0.82 -18.35 16.50
CA ASP A 206 0.55 -17.89 16.69
C ASP A 206 1.28 -17.66 15.36
N ARG A 207 2.33 -16.84 15.42
CA ARG A 207 3.23 -16.61 14.28
C ARG A 207 3.79 -17.92 13.72
N ALA A 208 4.08 -18.90 14.57
CA ALA A 208 4.60 -20.20 14.15
C ALA A 208 3.61 -20.96 13.26
N THR A 209 2.35 -21.07 13.70
CA THR A 209 1.27 -21.73 12.95
C THR A 209 0.99 -21.05 11.60
N PHE A 210 1.04 -19.72 11.56
CA PHE A 210 0.94 -18.97 10.31
C PHE A 210 2.08 -19.33 9.34
N VAL A 211 3.31 -19.39 9.86
CA VAL A 211 4.49 -19.71 9.06
C VAL A 211 4.44 -21.13 8.52
N GLU A 212 3.99 -22.09 9.33
CA GLU A 212 3.79 -23.48 8.91
C GLU A 212 2.78 -23.58 7.77
N ALA A 213 1.61 -22.95 7.90
CA ALA A 213 0.60 -22.93 6.84
C ALA A 213 1.13 -22.28 5.55
N LEU A 214 1.90 -21.19 5.67
CA LEU A 214 2.51 -20.55 4.51
C LEU A 214 3.58 -21.44 3.85
N GLN A 215 4.35 -22.19 4.64
CA GLN A 215 5.33 -23.15 4.13
C GLN A 215 4.66 -24.33 3.41
N GLU A 216 3.56 -24.84 3.94
CA GLU A 216 2.77 -25.90 3.32
C GLU A 216 2.23 -25.47 1.95
N VAL A 217 1.73 -24.23 1.85
CA VAL A 217 1.24 -23.69 0.57
C VAL A 217 2.38 -23.55 -0.44
N LEU A 218 3.55 -23.08 -0.02
CA LEU A 218 4.66 -22.74 -0.91
C LEU A 218 5.62 -23.90 -1.22
N GLY A 219 5.52 -25.04 -0.51
CA GLY A 219 6.36 -26.22 -0.74
C GLY A 219 7.85 -25.98 -0.43
N THR A 220 8.23 -26.05 0.84
CA THR A 220 9.60 -25.84 1.36
C THR A 220 10.68 -26.59 0.57
N SER A 221 11.80 -25.98 0.17
CA SER A 221 12.88 -25.61 1.12
C SER A 221 13.78 -24.40 0.77
N ASP A 222 13.59 -23.68 -0.35
CA ASP A 222 14.56 -22.64 -0.78
C ASP A 222 13.98 -21.20 -0.92
N GLY A 223 12.65 -21.04 -0.79
CA GLY A 223 11.96 -19.77 -1.06
C GLY A 223 11.54 -18.94 0.16
N LEU A 224 11.38 -19.58 1.32
CA LEU A 224 10.99 -18.92 2.56
C LEU A 224 12.24 -18.72 3.42
N ARG A 225 12.99 -17.63 3.16
CA ARG A 225 14.04 -17.25 4.11
C ARG A 225 13.36 -16.96 5.44
N ARG A 226 13.74 -17.72 6.48
CA ARG A 226 13.48 -17.35 7.86
C ARG A 226 13.84 -15.87 7.98
N SER A 227 12.91 -15.08 8.50
CA SER A 227 13.25 -13.83 9.15
C SER A 227 14.33 -14.17 10.17
N LEU A 228 15.60 -14.01 9.80
CA LEU A 228 16.69 -14.06 10.75
C LEU A 228 16.72 -12.68 11.38
N ASP A 229 16.30 -12.70 12.64
CA ASP A 229 16.49 -11.62 13.59
C ASP A 229 17.91 -11.07 13.51
N GLY A 230 18.01 -9.74 13.40
CA GLY A 230 19.19 -8.99 13.81
C GLY A 230 20.23 -8.66 12.73
N ALA A 231 19.97 -7.62 11.94
CA ALA A 231 21.00 -6.71 11.46
C ALA A 231 20.37 -5.32 11.19
N ASN A 232 20.18 -4.56 12.26
CA ASN A 232 20.41 -3.12 12.47
C ASN A 232 20.45 -2.08 11.33
N ASP A 233 20.05 -2.34 10.08
CA ASP A 233 20.11 -1.34 8.99
C ASP A 233 18.79 -1.08 8.25
N ASP A 234 17.67 -1.63 8.72
CA ASP A 234 16.34 -1.10 8.39
C ASP A 234 15.54 -0.96 9.70
N VAL A 235 16.01 0.02 10.49
CA VAL A 235 15.31 0.73 11.56
C VAL A 235 13.81 0.54 11.46
N ASP A 236 13.20 0.04 12.55
CA ASP A 236 11.77 0.16 12.89
C ASP A 236 10.97 0.60 11.68
N ASP A 237 10.47 -0.31 10.84
CA ASP A 237 9.56 0.09 9.76
C ASP A 237 8.32 0.67 10.44
N PRO A 238 8.22 1.99 10.68
CA PRO A 238 7.12 2.52 11.44
C PRO A 238 5.90 2.55 10.51
N SER A 239 6.10 2.32 9.20
CA SER A 239 5.03 2.16 8.24
C SER A 239 4.16 0.98 8.59
N SER A 240 4.71 -0.08 9.21
CA SER A 240 4.00 -1.23 9.76
C SER A 240 3.04 -0.81 10.88
N LYS A 241 3.52 0.03 11.80
CA LYS A 241 2.74 0.65 12.88
C LYS A 241 1.70 1.67 12.36
N TYR A 242 1.95 2.33 11.23
CA TYR A 242 1.03 3.26 10.58
C TYR A 242 0.06 2.59 9.57
N ARG A 243 0.06 1.24 9.43
CA ARG A 243 -0.73 0.47 8.44
C ARG A 243 -2.24 0.58 8.60
N MET A 244 -2.72 1.15 9.70
CA MET A 244 -4.14 1.24 9.99
C MET A 244 -4.70 2.65 9.90
N LEU A 245 -4.07 3.66 9.30
CA LEU A 245 -4.65 5.01 9.32
C LEU A 245 -6.05 5.14 8.66
N ALA A 246 -6.41 4.25 7.73
CA ALA A 246 -7.80 4.16 7.23
C ALA A 246 -8.80 3.53 8.24
N PHE A 247 -8.29 2.81 9.24
CA PHE A 247 -9.03 2.09 10.27
C PHE A 247 -8.88 2.67 11.68
N ASP A 248 -7.82 3.43 12.00
CA ASP A 248 -7.57 4.00 13.33
C ASP A 248 -8.76 4.86 13.73
N VAL A 249 -9.26 5.71 12.83
CA VAL A 249 -10.43 6.57 13.13
C VAL A 249 -11.71 5.77 13.44
N ARG A 250 -11.88 4.55 12.90
CA ARG A 250 -13.09 3.72 13.13
C ARG A 250 -12.92 2.75 14.29
N GLN A 251 -11.77 2.10 14.40
CA GLN A 251 -11.43 1.18 15.48
C GLN A 251 -11.20 1.94 16.79
N GLU A 252 -10.55 3.10 16.75
CA GLU A 252 -10.39 3.98 17.91
C GLU A 252 -11.73 4.57 18.37
N ARG A 253 -12.64 4.92 17.44
CA ARG A 253 -14.03 5.25 17.78
C ARG A 253 -14.75 4.12 18.52
N HIS A 254 -14.57 2.87 18.09
CA HIS A 254 -15.16 1.72 18.78
C HIS A 254 -14.49 1.41 20.11
N ARG A 255 -13.18 1.62 20.22
CA ARG A 255 -12.41 1.45 21.45
C ARG A 255 -12.76 2.52 22.50
N LEU A 256 -12.96 3.77 22.07
CA LEU A 256 -13.43 4.88 22.91
C LEU A 256 -14.91 4.71 23.32
N ALA A 257 -15.74 4.13 22.46
CA ALA A 257 -17.14 3.82 22.78
C ALA A 257 -17.31 2.62 23.73
N GLY A 258 -16.29 1.77 23.86
CA GLY A 258 -16.28 0.61 24.76
C GLY A 258 -15.75 0.91 26.17
N GLN A 259 -15.25 2.13 26.42
CA GLN A 259 -14.83 2.54 27.76
C GLN A 259 -16.04 3.03 28.59
N PRO A 260 -16.18 2.61 29.86
CA PRO A 260 -17.20 3.14 30.74
C PRO A 260 -16.91 4.62 31.01
N GLY A 261 -17.63 5.50 30.30
CA GLY A 261 -17.46 6.97 30.37
C GLY A 261 -17.38 7.72 29.01
N GLY A 262 -17.48 7.05 27.86
CA GLY A 262 -17.43 7.70 26.55
C GLY A 262 -18.63 8.63 26.24
N ILE A 263 -18.35 9.92 26.03
CA ILE A 263 -19.30 11.04 25.77
C ILE A 263 -20.06 10.86 24.43
N PRO A 264 -21.33 11.32 24.27
CA PRO A 264 -22.18 10.94 23.16
C PRO A 264 -21.95 11.73 21.85
N ARG A 265 -22.40 11.10 20.75
CA ARG A 265 -22.43 11.57 19.35
C ARG A 265 -22.79 13.06 19.19
N MET A 266 -21.96 13.78 18.44
CA MET A 266 -22.34 15.04 17.80
C MET A 266 -21.85 15.08 16.33
N GLY A 267 -22.66 15.67 15.46
CA GLY A 267 -22.21 16.30 14.22
C GLY A 267 -22.10 15.42 12.99
N ARG A 268 -23.16 15.40 12.19
CA ARG A 268 -23.19 14.90 10.82
C ARG A 268 -22.69 16.02 9.91
N ASP A 269 -21.40 16.12 9.62
CA ASP A 269 -20.90 17.01 8.57
C ASP A 269 -19.94 16.29 7.61
N ARG A 270 -20.33 16.34 6.34
CA ARG A 270 -19.53 15.99 5.15
C ARG A 270 -18.57 17.15 4.88
N THR A 271 -17.28 16.87 4.72
CA THR A 271 -16.33 17.54 3.80
C THR A 271 -15.00 16.75 3.91
N GLY A 272 -14.32 16.27 2.87
CA GLY A 272 -14.24 16.77 1.50
C GLY A 272 -13.21 17.90 1.46
N TRP A 273 -11.97 17.56 1.09
CA TRP A 273 -10.84 18.49 1.01
C TRP A 273 -11.19 19.77 0.24
N GLY A 274 -10.86 20.92 0.84
CA GLY A 274 -11.01 22.25 0.25
C GLY A 274 -10.19 23.26 1.04
N GLY A 275 -8.88 23.06 1.10
CA GLY A 275 -7.95 24.04 1.66
C GLY A 275 -7.63 25.11 0.61
N ALA A 276 -8.45 26.15 0.55
CA ALA A 276 -8.04 27.47 0.07
C ALA A 276 -8.06 28.41 1.28
N PRO A 277 -7.03 29.24 1.51
CA PRO A 277 -7.07 30.22 2.59
C PRO A 277 -8.18 31.24 2.33
N PRO A 278 -8.87 31.73 3.37
CA PRO A 278 -9.99 32.65 3.20
C PRO A 278 -9.50 33.98 2.61
N SER A 279 -10.11 34.38 1.50
CA SER A 279 -10.01 35.73 0.95
C SER A 279 -10.57 36.73 1.96
N LEU A 280 -9.76 37.72 2.32
CA LEU A 280 -10.19 38.92 3.04
C LEU A 280 -11.22 39.66 2.20
N GLU A 281 -12.45 39.79 2.71
CA GLU A 281 -13.45 40.72 2.19
C GLU A 281 -13.83 41.76 3.26
N ALA A 282 -14.19 42.93 2.73
CA ALA A 282 -14.07 44.29 3.25
C ALA A 282 -15.13 44.66 4.32
N PRO A 283 -15.04 45.84 4.96
CA PRO A 283 -15.85 46.21 6.13
C PRO A 283 -17.35 46.36 5.80
N ALA A 284 -18.18 46.03 6.78
CA ALA A 284 -19.63 46.14 6.72
C ALA A 284 -20.08 47.59 6.48
N GLU A 285 -20.92 47.80 5.47
CA GLU A 285 -21.72 49.02 5.33
C GLU A 285 -22.86 48.98 6.37
N GLU A 286 -22.89 49.97 7.25
CA GLU A 286 -23.97 50.22 8.20
C GLU A 286 -25.23 50.66 7.43
N ALA A 287 -26.33 49.91 7.60
CA ALA A 287 -27.64 50.32 7.12
C ALA A 287 -28.25 51.29 8.15
N GLU A 288 -28.30 52.57 7.79
CA GLU A 288 -29.04 53.60 8.53
C GLU A 288 -30.56 53.37 8.45
N ASP A 289 -31.19 53.44 9.62
CA ASP A 289 -32.63 53.51 9.85
C ASP A 289 -33.29 54.68 9.09
N LEU A 290 -34.30 54.42 8.26
CA LEU A 290 -35.29 55.42 7.86
C LEU A 290 -36.64 54.77 7.55
N ALA A 291 -37.49 54.64 8.59
CA ALA A 291 -38.94 54.50 8.41
C ALA A 291 -39.71 54.93 9.67
N ALA A 292 -39.83 56.24 9.90
CA ALA A 292 -41.00 56.82 10.56
C ALA A 292 -41.08 58.34 10.27
N LEU A 293 -42.23 58.75 9.72
CA LEU A 293 -42.88 60.08 9.72
C LEU A 293 -43.20 60.63 8.32
N SER A 294 -44.29 60.12 7.73
CA SER A 294 -45.50 60.89 7.34
C SER A 294 -46.42 60.03 6.48
#